data_AF-A0A1B6YIA8-F1
#
_entry.id   AF-A0A1B6YIA8-F1
#
_cell.length_a   1.000
_cell.length_b   1.000
_cell.length_c   1.000
_cell.angle_alpha   90.00
_cell.angle_beta   90.00
_cell.angle_gamma   90.00
#
_symmetry.space_group_name_H-M   'P 1'
#
loop_
_entity.id
_entity.type
_entity.pdbx_description
1 polymer ?
#
loop_
_entity_poly.entity_id
_entity_poly.type
_entity_poly.pdbx_seq_one_letter_code
_entity_poly.pdbx_strand_id
1 'polypeptide(L)'
;MAEAMMALNPAMTKAWLEMMSSSAHFMADRLQQDLETQKAILACKTPMELLQVQSAFFKTAIEQYTEYAMRLKETMTSATEETIKGARTDHSRGYDDVPL
;
A
#
# COMPACT_ATOMS: atom_id res chain seq x y z
N MET A 1 -21.51 10.36 3.74
CA MET A 1 -21.38 11.23 2.54
C MET A 1 -20.04 11.00 1.86
N ALA A 2 -18.88 11.19 2.51
CA ALA A 2 -17.56 10.99 1.89
C ALA A 2 -17.29 9.53 1.43
N GLU A 3 -17.62 8.51 2.24
CA GLU A 3 -17.45 7.10 1.84
C GLU A 3 -18.32 6.71 0.63
N ALA A 4 -19.57 7.19 0.59
CA ALA A 4 -20.46 6.98 -0.54
C ALA A 4 -19.97 7.70 -1.82
N MET A 5 -19.32 8.86 -1.67
CA MET A 5 -18.73 9.62 -2.78
C MET A 5 -17.43 8.97 -3.29
N MET A 6 -16.67 8.29 -2.43
CA MET A 6 -15.52 7.46 -2.82
C MET A 6 -15.92 6.18 -3.56
N ALA A 7 -17.03 5.54 -3.17
CA ALA A 7 -17.55 4.35 -3.86
C ALA A 7 -18.12 4.63 -5.27
N LEU A 8 -18.48 5.88 -5.56
CA LEU A 8 -18.99 6.30 -6.87
C LEU A 8 -17.88 6.65 -7.89
N ASN A 9 -16.60 6.64 -7.47
CA ASN A 9 -15.47 6.94 -8.33
C ASN A 9 -14.66 5.66 -8.66
N PRO A 10 -14.59 5.25 -9.94
CA PRO A 10 -13.84 4.06 -10.37
C PRO A 10 -12.35 4.08 -9.97
N ALA A 11 -11.69 5.23 -10.00
CA ALA A 11 -10.27 5.36 -9.64
C ALA A 11 -10.03 5.06 -8.15
N MET A 12 -10.91 5.58 -7.29
CA MET A 12 -10.86 5.33 -5.85
C MET A 12 -11.20 3.87 -5.51
N THR A 13 -12.18 3.27 -6.22
CA THR A 13 -12.53 1.86 -6.03
C THR A 13 -11.38 0.94 -6.44
N LYS A 14 -10.71 1.22 -7.55
CA LYS A 14 -9.52 0.47 -8.00
C LYS A 14 -8.38 0.59 -6.99
N ALA A 15 -8.08 1.80 -6.53
CA ALA A 15 -7.04 2.04 -5.53
C ALA A 15 -7.31 1.30 -4.21
N TRP A 16 -8.57 1.25 -3.78
CA TRP A 16 -8.99 0.48 -2.61
C TRP A 16 -8.73 -1.02 -2.77
N LEU A 17 -9.11 -1.60 -3.92
CA LEU A 17 -8.87 -3.02 -4.20
C LEU A 17 -7.37 -3.35 -4.27
N GLU A 18 -6.58 -2.47 -4.87
CA GLU A 18 -5.12 -2.61 -4.93
C GLU A 18 -4.49 -2.54 -3.53
N MET A 19 -4.96 -1.61 -2.69
CA MET A 19 -4.52 -1.51 -1.29
C MET A 19 -4.87 -2.77 -0.50
N MET A 20 -6.08 -3.31 -0.64
CA MET A 20 -6.49 -4.54 0.05
C MET A 20 -5.64 -5.74 -0.39
N SER A 21 -5.41 -5.89 -1.69
CA SER A 21 -4.56 -6.95 -2.25
C SER A 21 -3.11 -6.83 -1.76
N SER A 22 -2.52 -5.63 -1.84
CA SER A 22 -1.15 -5.39 -1.38
C SER A 22 -0.98 -5.56 0.13
N SER A 23 -1.99 -5.16 0.92
CA SER A 23 -2.04 -5.43 2.38
C SER A 23 -1.99 -6.92 2.67
N ALA A 24 -2.78 -7.72 1.96
CA ALA A 24 -2.85 -9.16 2.17
C ALA A 24 -1.51 -9.85 1.84
N HIS A 25 -0.88 -9.47 0.73
CA HIS A 25 0.45 -9.98 0.37
C HIS A 25 1.50 -9.58 1.40
N PHE A 26 1.53 -8.30 1.79
CA PHE A 26 2.46 -7.81 2.80
C PHE A 26 2.34 -8.57 4.14
N MET A 27 1.11 -8.79 4.62
CA MET A 27 0.89 -9.56 5.85
C MET A 27 1.33 -11.01 5.72
N ALA A 28 1.11 -11.65 4.57
CA ALA A 28 1.54 -13.03 4.33
C ALA A 28 3.07 -13.14 4.36
N ASP A 29 3.77 -12.25 3.65
CA ASP A 29 5.23 -12.21 3.60
C ASP A 29 5.82 -11.96 5.00
N ARG A 30 5.23 -11.03 5.75
CA ARG A 30 5.71 -10.70 7.10
C ARG A 30 5.50 -11.84 8.09
N LEU A 31 4.36 -12.54 7.99
CA LEU A 31 4.08 -13.73 8.78
C LEU A 31 5.09 -14.84 8.47
N GLN A 32 5.40 -15.06 7.20
CA GLN A 32 6.42 -16.04 6.82
C GLN A 32 7.78 -15.70 7.44
N GLN A 33 8.20 -14.43 7.35
CA GLN A 33 9.45 -13.99 7.98
C GLN A 33 9.46 -14.12 9.50
N ASP A 34 8.33 -13.87 10.16
CA ASP A 34 8.20 -14.08 11.62
C ASP A 34 8.42 -15.54 11.99
N LEU A 35 7.88 -16.47 11.19
CA LEU A 35 8.08 -17.91 11.40
C LEU A 35 9.52 -18.34 11.13
N GLU A 36 10.14 -17.83 10.06
CA GLU A 36 11.54 -18.10 9.75
C GLU A 36 12.48 -17.56 10.83
N THR A 37 12.21 -16.35 11.32
CA THR A 37 12.98 -15.72 12.40
C THR A 37 12.85 -16.50 13.70
N GLN A 38 11.63 -16.93 14.07
CA GLN A 38 11.43 -17.76 15.26
C GLN A 38 12.20 -19.08 15.16
N LYS A 39 12.18 -19.74 14.00
CA LYS A 39 12.99 -20.95 13.76
C LYS A 39 14.48 -20.68 13.94
N ALA A 40 14.97 -19.56 13.41
CA ALA A 40 16.38 -19.17 13.55
C ALA A 40 16.76 -18.87 15.00
N ILE A 41 15.91 -18.13 15.74
CA ILE A 41 16.09 -17.83 17.16
C ILE A 41 16.20 -19.12 17.99
N LEU A 42 15.32 -20.10 17.74
CA LEU A 42 15.32 -21.38 18.45
C LEU A 42 16.55 -22.24 18.14
N ALA A 43 17.25 -21.97 17.03
CA ALA A 43 18.48 -22.66 16.66
C ALA A 43 19.75 -22.00 17.24
N CYS A 44 19.66 -20.78 17.79
CA CYS A 44 20.81 -20.08 18.36
C CYS A 44 21.35 -20.81 19.61
N LYS A 45 22.68 -20.87 19.71
CA LYS A 45 23.41 -21.47 20.84
C LYS A 45 24.12 -20.42 21.70
N THR A 46 24.23 -19.18 21.21
CA THR A 46 24.88 -18.09 21.92
C THR A 46 24.06 -16.79 21.86
N PRO A 47 24.22 -15.88 22.84
CA PRO A 47 23.60 -14.55 22.78
C PRO A 47 24.02 -13.74 21.54
N MET A 48 25.25 -13.95 21.03
CA MET A 48 25.76 -13.24 19.85
C MET A 48 25.00 -13.65 18.58
N GLU A 49 24.75 -14.96 18.40
CA GLU A 49 23.95 -15.46 17.28
C GLU A 49 22.51 -14.91 17.33
N LEU A 50 21.93 -14.86 18.53
CA LEU A 50 20.60 -14.27 18.73
C LEU A 50 20.55 -12.79 18.35
N LEU A 51 21.57 -12.00 18.73
CA LEU A 51 21.66 -10.58 18.37
C LEU A 51 21.78 -10.39 16.86
N GLN A 52 22.52 -11.25 16.16
CA GLN A 52 22.64 -11.20 14.70
C GLN A 52 21.30 -11.47 14.02
N VAL A 53 20.59 -12.52 14.45
CA VAL A 53 19.25 -12.86 13.92
C VAL A 53 18.27 -11.72 14.14
N GLN A 54 18.21 -11.16 15.36
CA GLN A 54 17.32 -10.03 15.65
C GLN A 54 17.70 -8.77 14.87
N SER A 55 18.98 -8.45 14.74
CA SER A 55 19.43 -7.29 13.98
C SER A 55 19.04 -7.39 12.51
N ALA A 56 19.22 -8.56 11.89
CA ALA A 56 18.79 -8.83 10.52
C ALA A 56 17.27 -8.67 10.39
N PHE A 57 16.51 -9.27 11.30
CA PHE A 57 15.06 -9.17 11.33
C PHE A 57 14.56 -7.72 11.40
N PHE A 58 15.09 -6.91 12.31
CA PHE A 58 14.68 -5.51 12.43
C PHE A 58 15.03 -4.69 11.19
N LYS A 59 16.22 -4.91 10.61
CA LYS A 59 16.62 -4.22 9.39
C LYS A 59 15.66 -4.52 8.25
N THR A 60 15.38 -5.81 8.01
CA THR A 60 14.44 -6.24 6.97
C THR A 60 13.03 -5.72 7.24
N ALA A 61 12.57 -5.75 8.50
CA ALA A 61 11.26 -5.22 8.84
C ALA A 61 11.14 -3.73 8.52
N ILE A 62 12.13 -2.93 8.90
CA ILE A 62 12.14 -1.48 8.62
C ILE A 62 12.09 -1.22 7.12
N GLU A 63 12.91 -1.92 6.34
CA GLU A 63 12.95 -1.80 4.87
C GLU A 63 11.56 -2.10 4.27
N GLN A 64 10.97 -3.24 4.62
CA GLN A 64 9.69 -3.67 4.07
C GLN A 64 8.51 -2.76 4.47
N TYR A 65 8.43 -2.35 5.75
CA TYR A 65 7.37 -1.44 6.19
C TYR A 65 7.51 -0.06 5.51
N THR A 66 8.74 0.39 5.28
CA THR A 66 9.00 1.65 4.57
C THR A 66 8.56 1.54 3.12
N GLU A 67 8.94 0.48 2.42
CA GLU A 67 8.53 0.21 1.04
C GLU A 67 7.00 0.11 0.91
N TYR A 68 6.36 -0.62 1.82
CA TYR A 68 4.91 -0.76 1.84
C TYR A 68 4.21 0.57 2.05
N ALA A 69 4.68 1.40 3.00
CA ALA A 69 4.13 2.73 3.23
C ALA A 69 4.31 3.66 2.02
N MET A 70 5.48 3.60 1.35
CA MET A 70 5.72 4.37 0.12
C MET A 70 4.76 3.97 -1.00
N ARG A 71 4.58 2.66 -1.23
CA ARG A 71 3.63 2.16 -2.21
C ARG A 71 2.21 2.61 -1.90
N LEU A 72 1.78 2.51 -0.64
CA LEU A 72 0.45 2.95 -0.23
C LEU A 72 0.23 4.45 -0.50
N LYS A 73 1.23 5.28 -0.18
CA LYS A 73 1.21 6.72 -0.49
C LYS A 73 1.10 6.97 -1.99
N GLU A 74 1.86 6.23 -2.80
CA GLU A 74 1.83 6.36 -4.26
C GLU A 74 0.44 6.01 -4.81
N THR A 75 -0.11 4.84 -4.45
CA THR A 75 -1.45 4.40 -4.87
C THR A 75 -2.53 5.45 -4.53
N MET A 76 -2.51 6.01 -3.31
CA MET A 76 -3.47 7.07 -2.92
C MET A 76 -3.26 8.38 -3.69
N THR A 77 -2.01 8.78 -3.94
CA THR A 77 -1.68 9.99 -4.69
C THR A 77 -2.17 9.85 -6.13
N SER A 78 -1.87 8.73 -6.80
CA SER A 78 -2.31 8.45 -8.16
C SER A 78 -3.84 8.42 -8.28
N ALA A 79 -4.54 7.78 -7.33
CA ALA A 79 -6.00 7.75 -7.31
C ALA A 79 -6.61 9.15 -7.20
N THR A 80 -6.00 10.01 -6.38
CA THR A 80 -6.41 11.41 -6.22
C THR A 80 -6.20 12.20 -7.51
N GLU A 81 -5.04 12.05 -8.16
CA GLU A 81 -4.75 12.70 -9.44
C GLU A 81 -5.71 12.28 -10.54
N GLU A 82 -6.00 10.98 -10.66
CA GLU A 82 -6.97 10.45 -11.63
C GLU A 82 -8.37 11.02 -11.39
N THR A 83 -8.78 11.12 -10.12
CA THR A 83 -10.04 11.74 -9.72
C THR A 83 -10.12 13.21 -10.14
N ILE A 84 -9.07 13.99 -9.87
CA ILE A 84 -9.00 15.41 -10.26
C ILE A 84 -9.03 15.56 -11.79
N LYS A 85 -8.31 14.71 -12.52
CA LYS A 85 -8.32 14.70 -14.00
C LYS A 85 -9.71 14.42 -14.55
N GLY A 86 -10.39 13.39 -14.03
CA GLY A 86 -11.76 13.03 -14.43
C GLY A 86 -12.77 14.17 -14.19
N ALA A 87 -12.66 14.87 -13.06
CA ALA A 87 -13.50 16.03 -12.77
C ALA A 87 -13.25 17.22 -13.72
N ARG A 88 -11.99 17.46 -14.11
CA ARG A 88 -11.63 18.52 -15.07
C ARG A 88 -12.14 18.23 -16.48
N THR A 89 -12.08 16.98 -16.93
CA THR A 89 -12.56 16.58 -18.27
C THR A 89 -14.08 16.64 -18.40
N ASP A 90 -14.81 16.40 -17.32
CA ASP A 90 -16.28 16.52 -17.32
C ASP A 90 -16.72 18.00 -17.44
N HIS A 91 -16.01 18.91 -16.77
CA HIS A 91 -16.33 20.33 -16.76
C HIS A 91 -16.06 21.05 -18.10
N SER A 92 -15.19 20.52 -18.97
CA SER A 92 -14.93 21.15 -20.28
C SER A 92 -16.02 20.87 -21.32
N ARG A 93 -16.85 19.84 -21.12
CA ARG A 93 -17.87 19.42 -22.10
C ARG A 93 -19.13 20.29 -22.09
N GLY A 94 -19.35 21.09 -21.04
CA GLY A 94 -20.54 21.93 -20.90
C GLY A 94 -20.57 23.19 -21.78
N TYR A 95 -19.49 23.52 -22.49
CA TYR A 95 -19.40 24.73 -23.32
C TYR A 95 -19.49 24.46 -24.84
N ASP A 96 -19.41 23.20 -25.28
CA ASP A 96 -19.46 22.84 -26.71
C ASP A 96 -20.88 22.71 -27.28
N ASP A 97 -21.90 22.67 -26.41
CA ASP A 97 -23.30 22.45 -26.80
C ASP A 97 -24.11 23.76 -26.97
N VAL A 98 -23.46 24.93 -27.03
CA VAL A 98 -24.14 26.21 -27.29
C VAL A 98 -24.10 26.52 -28.79
N PRO A 99 -25.23 26.41 -29.52
CA PRO A 99 -25.28 26.83 -30.92
C PRO A 99 -25.20 28.35 -31.01
N LEU A 100 -24.31 28.88 -31.86
CA LEU A 100 -24.29 30.29 -32.27
C LEU A 100 -25.49 30.63 -33.16
#